data_AF-A0A8T6LJ48-F1
#
_entry.id   AF-A0A8T6LJ48-F1
#
_cell.length_a   1.000
_cell.length_b   1.000
_cell.length_c   1.000
_cell.angle_alpha   90.00
_cell.angle_beta   90.00
_cell.angle_gamma   90.00
#
_symmetry.space_group_name_H-M   'P 1'
#
loop_
_entity.id
_entity.type
_entity.pdbx_description
1 polymer ?
#
loop_
_entity_poly.entity_id
_entity_poly.type
_entity_poly.pdbx_seq_one_letter_code
_entity_poly.pdbx_strand_id
1 'polypeptide(L)'
;MNAPAFIHGLLATAGTLLAPSLLPAQAPAPGSPLPADPAVTVGELANGLRYYVRENATPENRAEFRLVVNAGSILEDEDQLGLAHFTEHMAFNGTENFEKQELVDYLESIGMQFGPHINAYTSFDETVYMLRVPMDDAEVLETAFQILQDWARGVVFDPEEVDRERGVVIEEWRLGRGAQARMFDAQLPILFEGSLYA
;
A
#
# COMPACT_ATOMS: atom_id res chain seq x y z
N MET A 1 -46.21 -35.31 -77.26
CA MET A 1 -45.14 -34.97 -78.23
C MET A 1 -44.37 -33.79 -77.69
N ASN A 2 -43.05 -33.97 -77.59
CA ASN A 2 -41.94 -33.02 -77.51
C ASN A 2 -41.79 -32.09 -76.28
N ALA A 3 -40.70 -32.37 -75.53
CA ALA A 3 -40.03 -31.49 -74.58
C ALA A 3 -39.40 -30.26 -75.27
N PRO A 4 -38.97 -29.25 -74.49
CA PRO A 4 -37.52 -29.08 -74.34
C PRO A 4 -37.04 -28.79 -72.91
N ALA A 5 -35.75 -29.03 -72.72
CA ALA A 5 -34.98 -28.89 -71.49
C ALA A 5 -34.60 -27.43 -71.18
N PHE A 6 -34.50 -27.08 -69.91
CA PHE A 6 -33.66 -25.96 -69.44
C PHE A 6 -32.92 -26.31 -68.15
N ILE A 7 -31.68 -25.83 -68.13
CA ILE A 7 -30.54 -26.24 -67.32
C ILE A 7 -30.59 -25.59 -65.93
N HIS A 8 -30.23 -26.38 -64.90
CA HIS A 8 -30.01 -25.90 -63.53
C HIS A 8 -28.74 -25.02 -63.47
N GLY A 9 -28.87 -23.79 -62.99
CA GLY A 9 -27.75 -22.93 -62.58
C GLY A 9 -27.93 -22.50 -61.13
N LEU A 10 -27.34 -23.23 -60.19
CA LEU A 10 -27.27 -22.86 -58.78
C LEU A 10 -26.00 -22.02 -58.58
N LEU A 11 -26.11 -20.70 -58.45
CA LEU A 11 -25.00 -19.85 -57.99
C LEU A 11 -24.83 -20.03 -56.48
N ALA A 12 -23.80 -20.78 -56.07
CA ALA A 12 -23.33 -20.80 -54.69
C ALA A 12 -22.39 -19.60 -54.46
N THR A 13 -22.88 -18.56 -53.81
CA THR A 13 -22.02 -17.48 -53.28
C THR A 13 -21.27 -18.01 -52.06
N ALA A 14 -20.00 -18.34 -52.23
CA ALA A 14 -19.11 -18.71 -51.13
C ALA A 14 -18.80 -17.45 -50.29
N GLY A 15 -19.56 -17.24 -49.22
CA GLY A 15 -19.22 -16.28 -48.18
C GLY A 15 -17.99 -16.75 -47.42
N THR A 16 -16.86 -16.07 -47.60
CA THR A 16 -15.63 -16.37 -46.85
C THR A 16 -15.80 -15.89 -45.41
N LEU A 17 -16.02 -16.82 -44.48
CA LEU A 17 -15.94 -16.57 -43.05
C LEU A 17 -14.48 -16.24 -42.70
N LEU A 18 -14.18 -14.96 -42.49
CA LEU A 18 -12.92 -14.52 -41.87
C LEU A 18 -12.96 -14.92 -40.40
N ALA A 19 -12.34 -16.05 -40.07
CA ALA A 19 -12.06 -16.40 -38.69
C ALA A 19 -11.06 -15.37 -38.11
N PRO A 20 -11.33 -14.78 -36.93
CA PRO A 20 -10.37 -13.90 -36.29
C PRO A 20 -9.11 -14.72 -35.98
N SER A 21 -7.99 -14.30 -36.55
CA SER A 21 -6.68 -14.85 -36.24
C SER A 21 -6.34 -14.49 -34.80
N LEU A 22 -6.50 -15.46 -33.91
CA LEU A 22 -5.91 -15.42 -32.57
C LEU A 22 -4.39 -15.48 -32.75
N LEU A 23 -3.76 -14.31 -32.87
CA LEU A 23 -2.32 -14.22 -32.71
C LEU A 23 -1.99 -14.66 -31.28
N PRO A 24 -1.08 -15.63 -31.07
CA PRO A 24 -0.62 -15.94 -29.74
C PRO A 24 0.00 -14.68 -29.13
N ALA A 25 -0.44 -14.31 -27.92
CA ALA A 25 0.17 -13.23 -27.18
C ALA A 25 1.65 -13.55 -26.99
N GLN A 26 2.53 -12.84 -27.72
CA GLN A 26 3.96 -12.96 -27.51
C GLN A 26 4.26 -12.48 -26.10
N ALA A 27 4.93 -13.33 -25.32
CA ALA A 27 5.45 -12.92 -24.02
C ALA A 27 6.42 -11.73 -24.23
N PRO A 28 6.37 -10.70 -23.37
CA PRO A 28 7.29 -9.58 -23.46
C PRO A 28 8.74 -10.06 -23.47
N ALA A 29 9.59 -9.40 -24.26
CA ALA A 29 11.01 -9.75 -24.34
C ALA A 29 11.67 -9.60 -22.95
N PRO A 30 12.64 -10.45 -22.60
CA PRO A 30 13.38 -10.30 -21.35
C PRO A 30 13.93 -8.88 -21.20
N GLY A 31 13.57 -8.18 -20.12
CA GLY A 31 14.00 -6.81 -19.84
C GLY A 31 13.12 -5.71 -20.43
N SER A 32 12.07 -6.02 -21.20
CA SER A 32 11.06 -4.99 -21.52
C SER A 32 10.22 -4.67 -20.28
N PRO A 33 9.93 -3.40 -19.99
CA PRO A 33 9.12 -3.02 -18.85
C PRO A 33 7.75 -3.70 -18.96
N LEU A 34 7.32 -4.31 -17.85
CA LEU A 34 5.98 -4.85 -17.77
C LEU A 34 4.99 -3.70 -17.89
N PRO A 35 3.90 -3.87 -18.66
CA PRO A 35 2.87 -2.85 -18.73
C PRO A 35 2.26 -2.63 -17.33
N ALA A 36 2.11 -1.37 -16.94
CA ALA A 36 1.35 -1.04 -15.75
C ALA A 36 -0.13 -1.41 -15.94
N ASP A 37 -0.81 -1.74 -14.84
CA ASP A 37 -2.26 -1.97 -14.87
C ASP A 37 -2.96 -0.65 -15.26
N PRO A 38 -3.71 -0.60 -16.39
CA PRO A 38 -4.35 0.62 -16.84
C PRO A 38 -5.43 1.14 -15.89
N ALA A 39 -5.90 0.33 -14.94
CA ALA A 39 -6.81 0.75 -13.88
C ALA A 39 -6.12 1.57 -12.77
N VAL A 40 -4.79 1.64 -12.77
CA VAL A 40 -4.02 2.41 -11.79
C VAL A 40 -3.62 3.76 -12.40
N THR A 41 -4.13 4.84 -11.83
CA THR A 41 -3.66 6.19 -12.11
C THR A 41 -2.38 6.42 -11.33
N VAL A 42 -1.29 6.73 -12.05
CA VAL A 42 0.02 7.02 -11.47
C VAL A 42 0.39 8.47 -11.78
N GLY A 43 0.91 9.19 -10.81
CA GLY A 43 1.41 10.54 -11.02
C GLY A 43 2.37 11.00 -9.94
N GLU A 44 2.81 12.25 -10.09
CA GLU A 44 3.72 12.92 -9.17
C GLU A 44 3.22 14.35 -8.96
N LEU A 45 3.15 14.77 -7.70
CA LEU A 45 2.81 16.14 -7.33
C LEU A 45 4.03 17.06 -7.51
N ALA A 46 3.81 18.38 -7.56
CA ALA A 46 4.88 19.35 -7.75
C ALA A 46 5.96 19.34 -6.63
N ASN A 47 5.66 18.75 -5.47
CA ASN A 47 6.59 18.56 -4.35
C ASN A 47 7.37 17.24 -4.41
N GLY A 48 7.20 16.43 -5.46
CA GLY A 48 7.86 15.14 -5.64
C GLY A 48 7.12 13.94 -5.03
N LEU A 49 5.97 14.14 -4.36
CA LEU A 49 5.18 13.04 -3.84
C LEU A 49 4.56 12.25 -4.99
N ARG A 50 4.95 10.98 -5.12
CA ARG A 50 4.35 10.04 -6.08
C ARG A 50 3.08 9.43 -5.51
N TYR A 51 2.06 9.28 -6.34
CA TYR A 51 0.79 8.70 -5.93
C TYR A 51 0.33 7.61 -6.90
N TYR A 52 -0.43 6.67 -6.35
CA TYR A 52 -1.06 5.57 -7.06
C TYR A 52 -2.52 5.52 -6.61
N VAL A 53 -3.45 5.64 -7.55
CA VAL A 53 -4.89 5.60 -7.27
C VAL A 53 -5.51 4.51 -8.11
N ARG A 54 -6.26 3.63 -7.45
CA ARG A 54 -6.99 2.55 -8.10
C ARG A 54 -8.41 2.50 -7.55
N GLU A 55 -9.39 2.47 -8.44
CA GLU A 55 -10.78 2.24 -8.05
C GLU A 55 -10.96 0.78 -7.61
N ASN A 56 -11.64 0.60 -6.49
CA ASN A 56 -12.00 -0.70 -5.96
C ASN A 56 -13.42 -0.65 -5.40
N ALA A 57 -14.28 -1.58 -5.85
CA ALA A 57 -15.68 -1.64 -5.44
C ALA A 57 -15.91 -2.50 -4.19
N THR A 58 -14.91 -3.25 -3.70
CA THR A 58 -15.08 -4.20 -2.60
C THR A 58 -13.97 -4.06 -1.56
N PRO A 59 -14.27 -3.73 -0.29
CA PRO A 59 -15.61 -3.44 0.25
C PRO A 59 -16.17 -2.09 -0.25
N GLU A 60 -17.49 -2.03 -0.44
CA GLU A 60 -18.19 -0.82 -0.89
C GLU A 60 -18.03 0.34 0.12
N ASN A 61 -18.13 1.57 -0.38
CA ASN A 61 -18.08 2.82 0.40
C ASN A 61 -16.88 2.93 1.35
N ARG A 62 -15.70 2.46 0.93
CA ARG A 62 -14.46 2.56 1.69
C ARG A 62 -13.34 3.13 0.83
N ALA A 63 -12.55 4.01 1.45
CA ALA A 63 -11.28 4.45 0.92
C ALA A 63 -10.16 3.85 1.76
N GLU A 64 -9.10 3.38 1.10
CA GLU A 64 -7.87 2.92 1.74
C GLU A 64 -6.73 3.83 1.30
N PHE A 65 -6.08 4.44 2.28
CA PHE A 65 -4.96 5.32 2.11
C PHE A 65 -3.71 4.65 2.67
N ARG A 66 -2.61 4.78 1.95
CA ARG A 66 -1.29 4.32 2.38
C ARG A 66 -0.28 5.43 2.14
N LEU A 67 0.37 5.87 3.21
CA LEU A 67 1.56 6.71 3.12
C LEU A 67 2.78 5.78 3.22
N VAL A 68 3.49 5.65 2.11
CA VAL A 68 4.70 4.82 2.03
C VAL A 68 5.92 5.74 2.12
N VAL A 69 6.65 5.65 3.23
CA VAL A 69 7.93 6.30 3.41
C VAL A 69 9.02 5.31 2.99
N ASN A 70 9.77 5.65 1.95
CA ASN A 70 10.87 4.84 1.43
C ASN A 70 12.14 4.98 2.31
N ALA A 71 11.96 4.76 3.61
CA ALA A 71 12.97 4.75 4.65
C ALA A 71 12.49 3.83 5.78
N GLY A 72 13.32 2.87 6.14
CA GLY A 72 13.15 1.97 7.27
C GLY A 72 14.42 1.92 8.12
N SER A 73 14.56 0.87 8.94
CA SER A 73 15.69 0.77 9.88
C SER A 73 17.07 0.64 9.22
N ILE A 74 17.15 0.27 7.94
CA ILE A 74 18.44 0.17 7.23
C ILE A 74 19.15 1.52 7.07
N LEU A 75 18.41 2.63 7.21
CA LEU A 75 18.93 3.99 7.09
C LEU A 75 19.27 4.60 8.46
N GLU A 76 19.16 3.84 9.55
CA GLU A 76 19.54 4.30 10.89
C GLU A 76 21.06 4.29 11.06
N ASP A 77 21.58 5.35 11.67
CA ASP A 77 22.95 5.38 12.18
C ASP A 77 23.09 4.55 13.49
N GLU A 78 24.33 4.28 13.92
CA GLU A 78 24.60 3.47 15.13
C GLU A 78 23.94 4.02 16.41
N ASP A 79 23.75 5.35 16.49
CA ASP A 79 23.08 6.03 17.60
C ASP A 79 21.57 6.21 17.42
N GLN A 80 21.01 5.66 16.33
CA GLN A 80 19.61 5.78 15.94
C GLN A 80 18.86 4.43 15.88
N LEU A 81 19.50 3.34 16.30
CA LEU A 81 18.91 2.00 16.19
C LEU A 81 17.54 1.91 16.87
N GLY A 82 16.50 1.62 16.07
CA GLY A 82 15.09 1.55 16.48
C GLY A 82 14.32 2.86 16.40
N LEU A 83 14.92 3.98 15.97
CA LEU A 83 14.24 5.27 15.85
C LEU A 83 13.25 5.34 14.70
N ALA A 84 13.43 4.61 13.60
CA ALA A 84 12.45 4.53 12.53
C ALA A 84 11.13 3.96 13.06
N HIS A 85 11.21 2.84 13.78
CA HIS A 85 10.05 2.21 14.42
C HIS A 85 9.47 3.09 15.53
N PHE A 86 10.32 3.72 16.35
CA PHE A 86 9.85 4.64 17.37
C PHE A 86 9.13 5.86 16.76
N THR A 87 9.62 6.37 15.64
CA THR A 87 9.00 7.50 14.91
C THR A 87 7.64 7.10 14.35
N GLU A 88 7.50 5.86 13.88
CA GLU A 88 6.21 5.31 13.46
C GLU A 88 5.17 5.34 14.60
N HIS A 89 5.54 4.87 15.80
CA HIS A 89 4.67 4.96 16.97
C HIS A 89 4.28 6.40 17.32
N MET A 90 5.26 7.33 17.28
CA MET A 90 5.01 8.73 17.63
C MET A 90 4.00 9.41 16.69
N ALA A 91 3.81 8.92 15.47
CA ALA A 91 2.80 9.42 14.54
C ALA A 91 1.35 9.20 15.01
N PHE A 92 1.14 8.33 16.02
CA PHE A 92 -0.15 8.10 16.67
C PHE A 92 -0.31 8.79 18.03
N ASN A 93 0.78 9.39 18.55
CA ASN A 93 0.84 9.98 19.88
C ASN A 93 0.84 11.51 19.87
N GLY A 94 0.55 12.12 18.72
CA GLY A 94 0.40 13.55 18.60
C GLY A 94 0.88 14.08 17.26
N THR A 95 0.05 14.91 16.64
CA THR A 95 0.35 15.65 15.43
C THR A 95 -0.09 17.11 15.56
N GLU A 96 0.22 17.95 14.58
CA GLU A 96 -0.18 19.36 14.55
C GLU A 96 -1.69 19.57 14.70
N ASN A 97 -2.52 18.64 14.21
CA ASN A 97 -3.99 18.75 14.24
C ASN A 97 -4.69 17.77 15.18
N PHE A 98 -3.96 16.80 15.75
CA PHE A 98 -4.51 15.81 16.68
C PHE A 98 -3.57 15.67 17.86
N GLU A 99 -3.93 16.25 19.00
CA GLU A 99 -3.09 16.18 20.20
C GLU A 99 -3.18 14.79 20.84
N LYS A 100 -2.02 14.22 21.23
CA LYS A 100 -1.96 12.97 21.99
C LYS A 100 -2.72 11.84 21.30
N GLN A 101 -3.83 11.38 21.90
CA GLN A 101 -4.65 10.26 21.43
C GLN A 101 -5.86 10.71 20.60
N GLU A 102 -5.99 12.01 20.29
CA GLU A 102 -7.15 12.55 19.56
C GLU A 102 -7.34 11.92 18.18
N LEU A 103 -6.24 11.50 17.53
CA LEU A 103 -6.32 10.79 16.25
C LEU A 103 -7.07 9.47 16.40
N VAL A 104 -6.74 8.70 17.43
CA VAL A 104 -7.39 7.41 17.70
C VAL A 104 -8.84 7.64 18.09
N ASP A 105 -9.11 8.60 18.99
CA ASP A 105 -10.46 8.97 19.43
C ASP A 105 -11.34 9.40 18.25
N TYR A 106 -10.80 10.21 17.34
CA TYR A 106 -11.50 10.63 16.12
C TYR A 106 -11.88 9.43 15.25
N LEU A 107 -10.93 8.52 15.01
CA LEU A 107 -11.17 7.35 14.16
C LEU A 107 -12.21 6.41 14.78
N GLU A 108 -12.17 6.21 16.10
CA GLU A 108 -13.21 5.47 16.82
C GLU A 108 -14.58 6.15 16.69
N SER A 109 -14.64 7.48 16.72
CA SER A 109 -15.90 8.23 16.59
C SER A 109 -16.60 8.05 15.23
N ILE A 110 -15.82 7.80 14.16
CA ILE A 110 -16.33 7.49 12.82
C ILE A 110 -16.47 5.98 12.57
N GLY A 111 -16.39 5.17 13.63
CA GLY A 111 -16.60 3.72 13.60
C GLY A 111 -15.40 2.90 13.11
N MET A 112 -14.21 3.50 13.01
CA MET A 112 -12.96 2.81 12.70
C MET A 112 -12.33 2.25 13.99
N GLN A 113 -11.33 1.38 13.84
CA GLN A 113 -10.69 0.67 14.97
C GLN A 113 -9.19 0.60 14.74
N PHE A 114 -8.41 0.79 15.81
CA PHE A 114 -6.97 0.56 15.81
C PHE A 114 -6.64 -0.91 15.55
N GLY A 115 -5.73 -1.15 14.61
CA GLY A 115 -5.38 -2.46 14.06
C GLY A 115 -6.06 -2.76 12.72
N PRO A 116 -7.39 -3.02 12.67
CA PRO A 116 -8.08 -3.38 11.43
C PRO A 116 -8.23 -2.23 10.41
N HIS A 117 -8.35 -0.99 10.88
CA HIS A 117 -8.66 0.17 10.03
C HIS A 117 -7.57 1.24 10.04
N ILE A 118 -6.84 1.36 11.14
CA ILE A 118 -5.64 2.19 11.24
C ILE A 118 -4.51 1.32 11.76
N ASN A 119 -3.37 1.38 11.07
CA ASN A 119 -2.21 0.55 11.41
C ASN A 119 -0.97 1.13 10.74
N ALA A 120 0.22 0.77 11.22
CA ALA A 120 1.46 1.04 10.53
C ALA A 120 2.45 -0.09 10.76
N TYR A 121 3.51 -0.10 9.98
CA TYR A 121 4.66 -0.95 10.26
C TYR A 121 5.94 -0.28 9.79
N THR A 122 7.03 -0.66 10.45
CA THR A 122 8.39 -0.33 10.05
C THR A 122 9.15 -1.60 9.70
N SER A 123 9.79 -1.60 8.53
CA SER A 123 10.65 -2.66 8.00
C SER A 123 12.10 -2.16 7.92
N PHE A 124 13.00 -2.98 7.38
CA PHE A 124 14.33 -2.51 6.98
C PHE A 124 14.26 -1.39 5.94
N ASP A 125 13.41 -1.54 4.93
CA ASP A 125 13.44 -0.66 3.74
C ASP A 125 12.41 0.48 3.77
N GLU A 126 11.34 0.34 4.54
CA GLU A 126 10.20 1.25 4.49
C GLU A 126 9.45 1.36 5.81
N THR A 127 8.73 2.47 5.95
CA THR A 127 7.73 2.69 6.99
C THR A 127 6.40 3.01 6.29
N VAL A 128 5.33 2.28 6.62
CA VAL A 128 4.06 2.40 5.92
C VAL A 128 2.94 2.64 6.92
N TYR A 129 2.24 3.77 6.74
CA TYR A 129 1.03 4.11 7.49
C TYR A 129 -0.20 3.77 6.66
N MET A 130 -1.16 3.10 7.28
CA MET A 130 -2.36 2.58 6.63
C MET A 130 -3.60 3.14 7.33
N LEU A 131 -4.48 3.74 6.53
CA LEU A 131 -5.72 4.34 7.01
C LEU A 131 -6.87 3.92 6.11
N ARG A 132 -7.91 3.35 6.71
CA ARG A 132 -9.17 3.05 6.05
C ARG A 132 -10.29 3.84 6.68
N VAL A 133 -11.10 4.49 5.86
CA VAL A 133 -12.23 5.34 6.28
C VAL A 133 -13.49 5.08 5.45
N PRO A 134 -14.69 5.38 5.98
CA PRO A 134 -15.92 5.42 5.18
C PRO A 134 -15.88 6.56 4.16
N MET A 135 -16.57 6.37 3.03
CA MET A 135 -16.71 7.39 1.98
C MET A 135 -18.09 8.08 1.97
N ASP A 136 -18.92 7.82 2.99
CA ASP A 136 -20.29 8.33 3.06
C ASP A 136 -20.35 9.83 3.41
N ASP A 137 -19.23 10.41 3.87
CA ASP A 137 -19.09 11.81 4.27
C ASP A 137 -17.81 12.43 3.67
N ALA A 138 -17.95 13.60 3.04
CA ALA A 138 -16.84 14.32 2.45
C ALA A 138 -15.89 14.90 3.52
N GLU A 139 -16.40 15.28 4.69
CA GLU A 139 -15.58 15.79 5.80
C GLU A 139 -14.63 14.72 6.34
N VAL A 140 -15.07 13.45 6.34
CA VAL A 140 -14.21 12.31 6.71
C VAL A 140 -13.07 12.12 5.72
N LEU A 141 -13.33 12.28 4.42
CA LEU A 141 -12.27 12.20 3.40
C LEU A 141 -11.28 13.35 3.51
N GLU A 142 -11.76 14.57 3.75
CA GLU A 142 -10.90 15.73 3.98
C GLU A 142 -10.00 15.51 5.21
N THR A 143 -10.58 15.02 6.30
CA THR A 143 -9.84 14.69 7.52
C THR A 143 -8.84 13.55 7.28
N ALA A 144 -9.17 12.54 6.48
CA ALA A 144 -8.23 11.48 6.12
C ALA A 144 -6.99 12.04 5.40
N PHE A 145 -7.16 13.01 4.50
CA PHE A 145 -6.02 13.70 3.88
C PHE A 145 -5.23 14.55 4.87
N GLN A 146 -5.90 15.19 5.84
CA GLN A 146 -5.21 15.89 6.94
C GLN A 146 -4.34 14.93 7.75
N ILE A 147 -4.85 13.74 8.09
CA ILE A 147 -4.08 12.70 8.80
C ILE A 147 -2.84 12.29 7.99
N LEU A 148 -2.97 12.06 6.68
CA LEU A 148 -1.81 11.73 5.84
C LEU A 148 -0.78 12.87 5.78
N GLN A 149 -1.24 14.13 5.75
CA GLN A 149 -0.36 15.29 5.78
C GLN A 149 0.39 15.36 7.12
N ASP A 150 -0.31 15.14 8.22
CA ASP A 150 0.25 15.14 9.57
C ASP A 150 1.28 14.03 9.75
N TRP A 151 1.01 12.81 9.29
CA TRP A 151 2.03 11.74 9.29
C TRP A 151 3.23 12.07 8.40
N ALA A 152 3.02 12.77 7.28
CA ALA A 152 4.11 13.09 6.36
C ALA A 152 5.05 14.18 6.89
N ARG A 153 4.58 15.11 7.73
CA ARG A 153 5.39 16.26 8.17
C ARG A 153 5.02 16.93 9.49
N GLY A 154 3.88 16.59 10.07
CA GLY A 154 3.28 17.25 11.23
C GLY A 154 3.29 16.42 12.50
N VAL A 155 4.13 15.39 12.61
CA VAL A 155 4.28 14.60 13.85
C VAL A 155 4.93 15.45 14.94
N VAL A 156 4.33 15.47 16.13
CA VAL A 156 4.81 16.24 17.28
C VAL A 156 5.45 15.28 18.28
N PHE A 157 6.72 15.52 18.59
CA PHE A 157 7.46 14.74 19.59
C PHE A 157 7.34 15.39 20.97
N ASP A 158 6.15 15.33 21.55
CA ASP A 158 5.93 15.79 22.93
C ASP A 158 6.79 14.98 23.92
N PRO A 159 7.59 15.62 24.80
CA PRO A 159 8.48 14.91 25.70
C PRO A 159 7.77 13.93 26.64
N GLU A 160 6.55 14.23 27.09
CA GLU A 160 5.81 13.34 27.99
C GLU A 160 5.33 12.09 27.24
N GLU A 161 4.81 12.26 26.02
CA GLU A 161 4.38 11.13 25.18
C GLU A 161 5.57 10.27 24.72
N VAL A 162 6.72 10.89 24.40
CA VAL A 162 7.97 10.16 24.10
C VAL A 162 8.38 9.28 25.28
N ASP A 163 8.39 9.81 26.50
CA ASP A 163 8.79 9.03 27.68
C ASP A 163 7.81 7.90 27.99
N ARG A 164 6.52 8.10 27.72
CA ARG A 164 5.50 7.04 27.83
C ARG A 164 5.70 5.94 26.79
N GLU A 165 5.95 6.31 25.54
CA GLU A 165 6.04 5.38 24.42
C GLU A 165 7.26 4.46 24.52
N ARG A 166 8.34 4.91 25.17
CA ARG A 166 9.48 4.04 25.52
C ARG A 166 9.05 2.77 26.24
N GLY A 167 8.08 2.87 27.16
CA GLY A 167 7.55 1.71 27.88
C GLY A 167 6.82 0.72 26.97
N VAL A 168 6.02 1.24 26.03
CA VAL A 168 5.25 0.44 25.06
C VAL A 168 6.20 -0.34 24.14
N VAL A 169 7.16 0.35 23.52
CA VAL A 169 8.11 -0.27 22.58
C VAL A 169 8.99 -1.33 23.27
N ILE A 170 9.40 -1.09 24.52
CA ILE A 170 10.17 -2.09 25.29
C ILE A 170 9.32 -3.33 25.57
N GLU A 171 8.06 -3.17 25.94
CA GLU A 171 7.15 -4.29 26.19
C GLU A 171 6.84 -5.08 24.91
N GLU A 172 6.67 -4.40 23.78
CA GLU A 172 6.53 -5.04 22.47
C GLU A 172 7.77 -5.87 22.13
N TRP A 173 8.97 -5.28 22.23
CA TRP A 173 10.22 -5.99 22.03
C TRP A 173 10.29 -7.24 22.91
N ARG A 174 9.95 -7.11 24.20
CA ARG A 174 9.96 -8.22 25.18
C ARG A 174 8.99 -9.34 24.77
N LEU A 175 7.77 -9.00 24.37
CA LEU A 175 6.76 -9.95 23.91
C LEU A 175 7.17 -10.64 22.60
N GLY A 176 7.91 -9.93 21.74
CA GLY A 176 8.45 -10.42 20.48
C GLY A 176 9.58 -11.45 20.59
N ARG A 177 10.23 -11.64 21.76
CA ARG A 177 11.41 -12.54 21.94
C ARG A 177 11.09 -14.05 21.95
N GLY A 178 10.09 -14.47 21.18
CA GLY A 178 9.69 -15.86 21.00
C GLY A 178 10.72 -16.74 20.26
N ALA A 179 10.35 -17.99 19.98
CA ALA A 179 11.25 -18.94 19.28
C ALA A 179 11.61 -18.48 17.87
N GLN A 180 10.66 -17.90 17.15
CA GLN A 180 10.87 -17.38 15.79
C GLN A 180 11.90 -16.24 15.78
N ALA A 181 11.78 -15.28 16.70
CA ALA A 181 12.74 -14.17 16.81
C ALA A 181 14.15 -14.67 17.10
N ARG A 182 14.32 -15.61 18.04
CA ARG A 182 15.64 -16.19 18.32
C ARG A 182 16.23 -16.93 17.11
N MET A 183 15.38 -17.50 16.25
CA MET A 183 15.85 -18.13 15.03
C MET A 183 16.25 -17.11 13.98
N PHE A 184 15.50 -16.01 13.87
CA PHE A 184 15.85 -14.89 13.01
C PHE A 184 17.17 -14.23 13.43
N ASP A 185 17.35 -13.91 14.71
CA ASP A 185 18.59 -13.35 15.29
C ASP A 185 19.82 -14.23 14.98
N ALA A 186 19.66 -15.55 14.92
CA ALA A 186 20.75 -16.48 14.60
C ALA A 186 21.00 -16.61 13.08
N GLN A 187 19.98 -16.42 12.25
CA GLN A 187 20.04 -16.60 10.80
C GLN A 187 20.47 -15.34 10.06
N LEU A 188 20.02 -14.16 10.51
CA LEU A 188 20.26 -12.88 9.85
C LEU A 188 21.74 -12.64 9.54
N PRO A 189 22.69 -12.79 10.49
CA PRO A 189 24.10 -12.51 10.22
C PRO A 189 24.72 -13.44 9.17
N ILE A 190 24.14 -14.64 8.99
CA ILE A 190 24.61 -15.64 8.03
C ILE A 190 23.99 -15.38 6.65
N LEU A 191 22.68 -15.13 6.61
CA LEU A 191 21.94 -14.91 5.36
C LEU A 191 22.34 -13.60 4.67
N PHE A 192 22.65 -12.58 5.48
CA PHE A 192 22.91 -11.22 5.02
C PHE A 192 24.36 -10.78 5.23
N GLU A 193 25.27 -11.72 5.46
CA GLU A 193 26.69 -11.47 5.70
C GLU A 193 27.27 -10.42 4.74
N GLY A 194 27.85 -9.34 5.30
CA GLY A 194 28.46 -8.26 4.52
C GLY A 194 27.48 -7.19 3.99
N SER A 195 26.20 -7.25 4.37
CA SER A 195 25.22 -6.20 4.10
C SER A 195 24.76 -5.48 5.38
N LEU A 196 24.02 -4.38 5.23
CA LEU A 196 23.43 -3.64 6.36
C LEU A 196 22.22 -4.36 7.00
N TYR A 197 21.74 -5.47 6.40
CA TYR A 197 20.65 -6.29 6.95
C TYR A 197 21.15 -7.35 7.96
N ALA A 198 22.47 -7.46 8.15
CA ALA A 198 23.13 -8.49 8.96
C ALA A 198 23.08 -8.21 10.47
#